data_AF-A0A6B2GG11-F1
#
_entry.id   AF-A0A6B2GG11-F1
#
_cell.length_a   1.000
_cell.length_b   1.000
_cell.length_c   1.000
_cell.angle_alpha   90.00
_cell.angle_beta   90.00
_cell.angle_gamma   90.00
#
_symmetry.space_group_name_H-M   'P 1'
#
loop_
_entity.id
_entity.type
_entity.pdbx_description
1 polymer ?
#
loop_
_entity_poly.entity_id
_entity_poly.type
_entity_poly.pdbx_seq_one_letter_code
_entity_poly.pdbx_strand_id
1 'polypeptide(L)'
;AMLEKAGFKDIKPMDEPGAPGLGIHEMGTARMGRDPKTSVLNENNQIHACKNVYVTDGACMTSAACVNPSLTYMALTARAAAHAAKEIKNIKA
;
A
#
# COMPACT_ATOMS: atom_id res chain seq x y z
N ALA A 1 -14.85 19.33 -16.06
CA ALA A 1 -13.50 19.93 -16.24
C ALA A 1 -12.56 19.09 -17.13
N MET A 2 -12.01 17.94 -16.70
CA MET A 2 -11.07 17.17 -17.54
C MET A 2 -11.72 16.55 -18.78
N LEU A 3 -12.86 15.88 -18.62
CA LEU A 3 -13.56 15.22 -19.73
C LEU A 3 -14.06 16.24 -20.77
N GLU A 4 -14.57 17.39 -20.33
CA GLU A 4 -14.95 18.49 -21.24
C GLU A 4 -13.75 19.00 -22.03
N LYS A 5 -12.60 19.22 -21.38
CA LYS A 5 -11.36 19.66 -22.05
C LYS A 5 -10.82 18.62 -23.03
N ALA A 6 -11.09 17.34 -22.79
CA ALA A 6 -10.78 16.25 -23.72
C ALA A 6 -11.80 16.14 -24.87
N GLY A 7 -12.81 17.01 -24.94
CA GLY A 7 -13.78 17.09 -26.04
C GLY A 7 -15.02 16.21 -25.88
N PHE A 8 -15.18 15.53 -24.75
CA PHE A 8 -16.38 14.76 -24.45
C PHE A 8 -17.60 15.69 -24.28
N LYS A 9 -18.76 15.27 -24.78
CA LYS A 9 -20.03 16.00 -24.73
C LYS A 9 -21.05 15.23 -23.89
N ASP A 10 -22.10 15.92 -23.41
CA ASP A 10 -23.21 15.35 -22.65
C ASP A 10 -22.79 14.57 -21.38
N ILE A 11 -21.75 15.05 -20.70
CA ILE A 11 -21.21 14.43 -19.49
C ILE A 11 -22.19 14.60 -18.35
N LYS A 12 -22.59 13.48 -17.72
CA LYS A 12 -23.42 13.47 -16.52
C LYS A 12 -22.65 12.77 -15.40
N PRO A 13 -22.47 13.41 -14.23
CA PRO A 13 -21.93 12.71 -13.09
C PRO A 13 -22.94 11.65 -12.62
N MET A 14 -22.42 10.50 -12.21
CA MET A 14 -23.17 9.49 -11.48
C MET A 14 -22.40 9.25 -10.19
N ASP A 15 -23.10 9.38 -9.07
CA ASP A 15 -22.56 9.07 -7.76
C ASP A 15 -23.61 8.27 -6.99
N GLU A 16 -23.20 7.11 -6.48
CA GLU A 16 -24.03 6.22 -5.67
C GLU A 16 -23.29 5.97 -4.36
N PRO A 17 -23.37 6.91 -3.40
CA PRO A 17 -22.63 6.80 -2.16
C PRO A 17 -23.14 5.61 -1.33
N GLY A 18 -22.29 4.59 -1.19
CA GLY A 18 -22.51 3.45 -0.31
C GLY A 18 -22.16 3.75 1.15
N ALA A 19 -22.46 2.81 2.05
CA ALA A 19 -21.98 2.87 3.43
C ALA A 19 -20.44 2.88 3.48
N PRO A 20 -19.81 3.56 4.48
CA PRO A 20 -18.38 3.48 4.69
C PRO A 20 -17.89 2.03 4.78
N GLY A 21 -16.76 1.71 4.14
CA GLY A 21 -16.17 0.38 4.14
C GLY A 21 -16.55 -0.51 2.96
N LEU A 22 -17.57 -0.17 2.17
CA LEU A 22 -17.98 -0.98 1.01
C LEU A 22 -16.96 -0.97 -0.14
N GLY A 23 -16.00 -0.04 -0.12
CA GLY A 23 -14.88 -0.02 -1.06
C GLY A 23 -13.83 -1.11 -0.80
N ILE A 24 -13.75 -1.65 0.43
CA ILE A 24 -12.83 -2.72 0.85
C ILE A 24 -11.36 -2.41 0.46
N HIS A 25 -11.02 -1.13 0.42
CA HIS A 25 -9.74 -0.59 -0.06
C HIS A 25 -9.09 0.26 1.06
N GLU A 26 -9.33 -0.08 2.31
CA GLU A 26 -8.70 0.57 3.47
C GLU A 26 -7.20 0.29 3.46
N MET A 27 -6.42 1.36 3.65
CA MET A 27 -4.99 1.36 3.43
C MET A 27 -4.28 2.25 4.44
N GLY A 28 -3.01 1.92 4.75
CA GLY A 28 -2.09 2.82 5.44
C GLY A 28 -2.14 2.85 6.97
N THR A 29 -2.81 1.90 7.60
CA THR A 29 -2.84 1.71 9.06
C THR A 29 -1.47 1.35 9.65
N ALA A 30 -0.53 0.86 8.84
CA ALA A 30 0.87 0.60 9.20
C ALA A 30 1.82 1.07 8.07
N ARG A 31 1.71 2.34 7.69
CA ARG A 31 2.40 2.89 6.50
C ARG A 31 3.91 2.67 6.51
N MET A 32 4.46 2.43 5.31
CA MET A 32 5.90 2.50 5.04
C MET A 32 6.42 3.94 5.10
N GLY A 33 7.69 4.11 5.45
CA GLY A 33 8.39 5.39 5.42
C GLY A 33 9.86 5.26 5.80
N ARG A 34 10.57 6.38 5.71
CA ARG A 34 12.01 6.45 6.04
C ARG A 34 12.28 6.80 7.49
N ASP A 35 11.34 7.47 8.16
CA ASP A 35 11.50 7.95 9.53
C ASP A 35 10.59 7.16 10.49
N PRO A 36 11.15 6.37 11.43
CA PRO A 36 10.37 5.59 12.40
C PRO A 36 9.48 6.44 13.32
N LYS A 37 9.67 7.77 13.39
CA LYS A 37 8.76 8.66 14.12
C LYS A 37 7.46 8.93 13.38
N THR A 38 7.40 8.65 12.08
CA THR A 38 6.26 8.97 11.20
C THR A 38 5.75 7.75 10.42
N SER A 39 6.46 6.63 10.46
CA SER A 39 6.08 5.38 9.80
C SER A 39 6.32 4.17 10.70
N VAL A 40 5.58 3.09 10.42
CA VAL A 40 5.70 1.82 11.16
C VAL A 40 6.73 0.91 10.49
N LEU A 41 6.77 0.95 9.14
CA LEU A 41 7.58 0.04 8.32
C LEU A 41 8.66 0.81 7.54
N ASN A 42 9.80 0.18 7.31
CA ASN A 42 10.79 0.67 6.34
C ASN A 42 10.41 0.32 4.89
N GLU A 43 11.30 0.57 3.93
CA GLU A 43 11.05 0.29 2.50
C GLU A 43 10.86 -1.20 2.16
N ASN A 44 11.21 -2.12 3.06
CA ASN A 44 11.13 -3.56 2.88
C ASN A 44 9.94 -4.19 3.61
N ASN A 45 8.94 -3.38 4.01
CA ASN A 45 7.78 -3.84 4.78
C ASN A 45 8.12 -4.40 6.17
N GLN A 46 9.33 -4.13 6.68
CA GLN A 46 9.80 -4.58 7.99
C GLN A 46 9.50 -3.52 9.04
N ILE A 47 9.04 -3.92 10.23
CA ILE A 47 8.80 -2.98 11.34
C ILE A 47 10.13 -2.34 11.75
N HIS A 48 10.15 -1.01 11.88
CA HIS A 48 11.38 -0.29 12.26
C HIS A 48 11.94 -0.79 13.60
N ALA A 49 11.07 -0.94 14.60
CA ALA A 49 11.40 -1.38 15.95
C ALA A 49 11.56 -2.91 16.12
N CYS A 50 11.19 -3.72 15.11
CA CYS A 50 11.19 -5.18 15.21
C CYS A 50 11.61 -5.84 13.89
N LYS A 51 12.89 -6.23 13.78
CA LYS A 51 13.52 -6.61 12.50
C LYS A 51 13.11 -7.99 11.96
N ASN A 52 12.48 -8.82 12.77
CA ASN A 52 11.96 -10.13 12.34
C ASN A 52 10.45 -10.13 12.06
N VAL A 53 9.80 -8.96 12.05
CA VAL A 53 8.36 -8.83 11.79
C VAL A 53 8.12 -7.95 10.56
N TYR A 54 7.22 -8.41 9.69
CA TYR A 54 6.88 -7.78 8.43
C TYR A 54 5.37 -7.61 8.29
N VAL A 55 4.92 -6.56 7.59
CA VAL A 55 3.52 -6.29 7.28
C VAL A 55 3.39 -6.00 5.78
N THR A 56 2.70 -6.88 5.04
CA THR A 56 2.72 -6.88 3.58
C THR A 56 1.36 -6.73 2.91
N ASP A 57 0.30 -6.49 3.68
CA ASP A 57 -1.05 -6.22 3.18
C ASP A 57 -1.28 -4.71 2.90
N GLY A 58 -2.53 -4.30 2.72
CA GLY A 58 -2.89 -2.89 2.44
C GLY A 58 -2.49 -1.90 3.54
N ALA A 59 -2.20 -2.36 4.76
CA ALA A 59 -1.74 -1.50 5.85
C ALA A 59 -0.42 -0.79 5.51
N CYS A 60 0.44 -1.40 4.68
CA CYS A 60 1.76 -0.85 4.35
C CYS A 60 1.73 0.36 3.42
N MET A 61 0.61 0.61 2.75
CA MET A 61 0.47 1.68 1.76
C MET A 61 0.58 3.08 2.37
N THR A 62 1.13 4.03 1.62
CA THR A 62 1.26 5.43 2.08
C THR A 62 0.15 6.35 1.55
N SER A 63 -0.62 5.86 0.57
CA SER A 63 -1.72 6.56 -0.08
C SER A 63 -2.71 5.55 -0.66
N ALA A 64 -3.93 6.02 -0.94
CA ALA A 64 -4.91 5.25 -1.67
C ALA A 64 -4.68 5.39 -3.19
N ALA A 65 -4.82 4.28 -3.91
CA ALA A 65 -4.76 4.26 -5.37
C ALA A 65 -6.16 4.43 -5.98
N CYS A 66 -6.22 5.01 -7.18
CA CYS A 66 -7.45 5.06 -8.00
C CYS A 66 -7.77 3.73 -8.70
N VAL A 67 -6.90 2.73 -8.56
CA VAL A 67 -7.04 1.40 -9.17
C VAL A 67 -7.03 0.32 -8.09
N ASN A 68 -7.51 -0.88 -8.42
CA ASN A 68 -7.51 -2.02 -7.51
C ASN A 68 -6.07 -2.35 -7.05
N PRO A 69 -5.80 -2.40 -5.74
CA PRO A 69 -4.42 -2.40 -5.24
C PRO A 69 -3.79 -3.79 -5.11
N SER A 70 -4.55 -4.87 -5.34
CA SER A 70 -4.12 -6.25 -5.04
C SER A 70 -2.80 -6.67 -5.71
N LEU A 71 -2.59 -6.32 -6.99
CA LEU A 71 -1.33 -6.62 -7.69
C LEU A 71 -0.14 -5.90 -7.04
N THR A 72 -0.35 -4.66 -6.59
CA THR A 72 0.67 -3.89 -5.87
C THR A 72 1.02 -4.56 -4.55
N TYR A 73 0.03 -5.04 -3.78
CA TYR A 73 0.30 -5.76 -2.53
C TYR A 73 1.11 -7.03 -2.75
N MET A 74 0.80 -7.79 -3.80
CA MET A 74 1.57 -9.00 -4.15
C MET A 74 3.02 -8.66 -4.52
N ALA A 75 3.24 -7.59 -5.29
CA ALA A 75 4.59 -7.15 -5.64
C ALA A 75 5.41 -6.72 -4.40
N LEU A 76 4.80 -5.94 -3.49
CA LEU A 76 5.43 -5.53 -2.23
C LEU A 76 5.71 -6.73 -1.33
N THR A 77 4.78 -7.70 -1.26
CA THR A 77 4.94 -8.95 -0.51
C THR A 77 6.13 -9.76 -1.03
N ALA A 78 6.25 -9.93 -2.36
CA ALA A 78 7.37 -10.64 -2.95
C ALA A 78 8.72 -10.00 -2.62
N ARG A 79 8.80 -8.66 -2.67
CA ARG A 79 10.00 -7.90 -2.25
C ARG A 79 10.32 -8.12 -0.77
N ALA A 80 9.33 -8.03 0.11
CA ALA A 80 9.50 -8.22 1.55
C ALA A 80 9.99 -9.64 1.87
N ALA A 81 9.41 -10.66 1.23
CA ALA A 81 9.82 -12.05 1.39
C ALA A 81 11.27 -12.28 0.92
N ALA A 82 11.66 -11.70 -0.22
CA ALA A 82 13.04 -11.77 -0.72
C ALA A 82 14.03 -11.13 0.26
N HIS A 83 13.69 -9.97 0.82
CA HIS A 83 14.48 -9.32 1.87
C HIS A 83 14.59 -10.19 3.12
N ALA A 84 13.47 -10.68 3.65
CA ALA A 84 13.46 -11.54 4.83
C ALA A 84 14.31 -12.81 4.65
N ALA A 85 14.23 -13.46 3.48
CA ALA A 85 15.03 -14.64 3.15
C ALA A 85 16.54 -14.35 3.14
N LYS A 86 16.95 -13.14 2.72
CA LYS A 86 18.35 -12.71 2.79
C LYS A 86 18.79 -12.46 4.23
N GLU A 87 17.98 -11.74 5.01
CA GLU A 87 18.30 -11.43 6.42
C GLU A 87 18.43 -12.70 7.28
N ILE A 88 17.58 -13.70 7.06
CA ILE A 88 17.66 -14.99 7.77
C ILE A 88 18.98 -15.71 7.48
N LYS A 89 19.50 -15.62 6.25
CA LYS A 89 20.80 -16.23 5.90
C LYS A 89 21.96 -15.51 6.59
N ASN A 90 21.89 -14.18 6.68
CA ASN A 90 22.93 -13.37 7.34
C ASN A 90 23.02 -13.64 8.85
N ILE A 91 21.90 -13.97 9.51
CA ILE A 91 21.88 -14.33 10.94
C ILE A 91 22.58 -15.67 11.22
N LYS A 92 22.63 -16.57 10.22
CA LYS A 92 23.20 -17.93 10.36
C LYS A 92 24.68 -18.02 10.02
N ALA A 93 25.28 -16.94 9.52
CA ALA A 93 26.71 -16.84 9.21
C ALA A 93 27.46 -16.19 10.39
#